data_AF-A0A2V9LR66-F1
#
_entry.id   AF-A0A2V9LR66-F1
#
_cell.length_a   1.000
_cell.length_b   1.000
_cell.length_c   1.000
_cell.angle_alpha   90.00
_cell.angle_beta   90.00
_cell.angle_gamma   90.00
#
_symmetry.space_group_name_H-M   'P 1'
#
loop_
_entity.id
_entity.type
_entity.pdbx_description
1 polymer ?
#
loop_
_entity_poly.entity_id
_entity_poly.type
_entity_poly.pdbx_seq_one_letter_code
_entity_poly.pdbx_strand_id
1 'polypeptide(L)'
;MLLDAKPPKPPSGIRKYVPLPLLILGVVLLGLISGLCAFRFWNYRQEQAVARFLKALQAGNYQEAYNLWQPAPSYSYQDFQHDWGAEGDFGKIREFEILGSHARSGTVLVTVRINNEDPPRDIAVNGKTLGLAFSPFF
;
A
#
# COMPACT_ATOMS: atom_id res chain seq x y z
N MET A 1 -24.50 -74.89 15.35
CA MET A 1 -23.93 -74.44 14.07
C MET A 1 -23.56 -72.98 14.23
N LEU A 2 -22.29 -72.69 14.49
CA LEU A 2 -21.77 -71.36 14.90
C LEU A 2 -20.67 -70.85 13.94
N LEU A 3 -20.59 -71.43 12.74
CA LEU A 3 -19.45 -71.25 11.83
C LEU A 3 -19.75 -70.39 10.59
N ASP A 4 -20.93 -69.76 10.50
CA ASP A 4 -21.30 -68.88 9.36
C ASP A 4 -21.24 -67.38 9.72
N ALA A 5 -20.23 -66.95 10.49
CA ALA A 5 -19.99 -65.53 10.68
C ALA A 5 -19.19 -64.97 9.49
N LYS A 6 -19.87 -64.23 8.60
CA LYS A 6 -19.21 -63.49 7.52
C LYS A 6 -18.22 -62.48 8.14
N PRO A 7 -16.95 -62.42 7.67
CA PRO A 7 -15.95 -61.55 8.28
C PRO A 7 -16.39 -60.08 8.23
N PRO A 8 -16.12 -59.28 9.27
CA PRO A 8 -16.53 -57.88 9.31
C PRO A 8 -15.88 -57.11 8.15
N LYS A 9 -16.70 -56.38 7.41
CA LYS A 9 -16.28 -55.54 6.28
C LYS A 9 -15.22 -54.55 6.79
N PRO A 10 -14.03 -54.46 6.16
CA PRO A 10 -13.00 -53.55 6.64
C PRO A 10 -13.54 -52.11 6.63
N PRO A 11 -13.22 -51.29 7.64
CA PRO A 11 -13.66 -49.90 7.65
C PRO A 11 -13.07 -49.23 6.41
N SER A 12 -13.92 -48.86 5.45
CA SER A 12 -13.54 -48.13 4.25
C SER A 12 -13.28 -46.67 4.61
N GLY A 13 -12.29 -46.44 5.46
CA GLY A 13 -11.78 -45.14 5.84
C GLY A 13 -10.59 -44.78 4.97
N ILE A 14 -10.76 -44.71 3.65
CA ILE A 14 -9.77 -44.01 2.81
C ILE A 14 -9.94 -42.53 3.14
N ARG A 15 -9.29 -42.07 4.22
CA ARG A 15 -8.89 -40.67 4.29
C ARG A 15 -8.08 -40.47 3.01
N LYS A 16 -8.67 -39.81 2.01
CA LYS A 16 -7.99 -39.47 0.77
C LYS A 16 -6.84 -38.54 1.14
N TYR A 17 -5.68 -39.11 1.45
CA TYR A 17 -4.48 -38.35 1.69
C TYR A 17 -4.20 -37.57 0.41
N VAL A 18 -4.11 -36.25 0.53
CA VAL A 18 -3.61 -35.42 -0.57
C VAL A 18 -2.22 -35.96 -0.88
N PRO A 19 -1.94 -36.41 -2.11
CA PRO A 19 -0.66 -37.02 -2.40
C PRO A 19 0.44 -35.97 -2.16
N LEU A 20 1.54 -36.39 -1.56
CA LEU A 20 2.69 -35.54 -1.25
C LEU A 20 3.07 -34.55 -2.38
N PRO A 21 3.11 -34.93 -3.67
CA PRO A 21 3.39 -33.97 -4.76
C PRO A 21 2.36 -32.83 -4.86
N LEU A 22 1.08 -33.08 -4.60
CA LEU A 22 0.05 -32.03 -4.58
C LEU A 22 0.24 -31.08 -3.37
N LEU A 23 0.66 -31.60 -2.21
CA LEU A 23 1.00 -30.77 -1.07
C LEU A 23 2.24 -29.91 -1.35
N ILE A 24 3.29 -30.49 -1.94
CA ILE A 24 4.51 -29.77 -2.32
C ILE A 24 4.16 -28.67 -3.33
N LEU A 25 3.37 -28.97 -4.36
CA LEU A 25 2.92 -27.99 -5.34
C LEU A 25 2.14 -26.84 -4.69
N GLY A 26 1.24 -27.16 -3.75
CA GLY A 26 0.48 -26.16 -3.00
C GLY A 26 1.39 -25.22 -2.20
N VAL A 27 2.41 -25.74 -1.53
CA VAL A 27 3.38 -24.93 -0.77
C VAL A 27 4.20 -24.03 -1.69
N VAL A 28 4.66 -24.55 -2.84
CA VAL A 28 5.42 -23.75 -3.82
C VAL A 28 4.57 -22.60 -4.37
N LEU A 29 3.32 -22.86 -4.77
CA LEU A 29 2.42 -21.83 -5.26
C LEU A 29 2.13 -20.78 -4.19
N LEU A 30 1.87 -21.21 -2.95
CA LEU A 30 1.66 -20.30 -1.83
C LEU A 30 2.88 -19.41 -1.58
N GLY A 31 4.08 -19.97 -1.65
CA GLY A 31 5.34 -19.23 -1.51
C GLY A 31 5.52 -18.17 -2.61
N LEU A 32 5.25 -18.53 -3.86
CA LEU A 32 5.34 -17.59 -5.00
C LEU A 32 4.34 -16.45 -4.89
N ILE A 33 3.07 -16.76 -4.57
CA ILE A 33 2.03 -15.75 -4.37
C ILE A 33 2.40 -14.84 -3.20
N SER A 34 2.88 -15.40 -2.09
CA SER A 34 3.26 -14.62 -0.92
C SER A 34 4.44 -13.69 -1.21
N GLY A 35 5.45 -14.17 -1.94
CA GLY A 35 6.58 -13.34 -2.36
C GLY A 35 6.17 -12.19 -3.29
N LEU A 36 5.29 -12.47 -4.26
CA LEU A 36 4.78 -11.45 -5.18
C LEU A 36 3.92 -10.40 -4.46
N CYS A 37 3.05 -10.83 -3.54
CA CYS A 37 2.29 -9.93 -2.69
C CYS A 37 3.21 -9.08 -1.81
N ALA A 38 4.18 -9.69 -1.13
CA ALA A 38 5.13 -8.95 -0.29
C ALA A 38 5.90 -7.89 -1.08
N PHE A 39 6.34 -8.22 -2.30
CA PHE A 39 7.02 -7.29 -3.18
C PHE A 39 6.10 -6.14 -3.63
N ARG A 40 4.87 -6.46 -4.08
CA ARG A 40 3.91 -5.45 -4.55
C ARG A 40 3.47 -4.49 -3.44
N PHE A 41 3.25 -5.00 -2.23
CA PHE A 41 2.73 -4.21 -1.11
C PHE A 41 3.83 -3.64 -0.20
N TRP A 42 5.10 -3.70 -0.62
CA TRP A 42 6.23 -3.25 0.19
C TRP A 42 6.13 -1.78 0.61
N ASN A 43 5.66 -0.91 -0.30
CA ASN A 43 5.51 0.54 -0.08
C ASN A 43 4.04 0.97 0.12
N TYR A 44 3.14 0.02 0.37
CA TYR A 44 1.70 0.30 0.44
C TYR A 44 1.35 1.32 1.52
N ARG A 45 2.08 1.33 2.64
CA ARG A 45 1.84 2.29 3.73
C ARG A 45 2.16 3.73 3.33
N GLN A 46 3.19 3.92 2.51
CA GLN A 46 3.66 5.22 2.04
C GLN A 46 2.72 5.77 0.95
N GLU A 47 2.33 4.91 0.00
CA GLU A 47 1.30 5.24 -0.99
C GLU A 47 -0.03 5.62 -0.29
N GLN A 48 -0.43 4.87 0.73
CA GLN A 48 -1.64 5.18 1.50
C GLN A 48 -1.54 6.49 2.29
N ALA A 49 -0.36 6.87 2.77
CA ALA A 49 -0.15 8.15 3.44
C ALA A 49 -0.37 9.32 2.47
N VAL A 50 0.21 9.23 1.27
CA VAL A 50 0.02 10.21 0.19
C VAL A 50 -1.44 10.24 -0.27
N ALA A 51 -2.08 9.08 -0.42
CA ALA A 51 -3.50 8.99 -0.78
C ALA A 51 -4.39 9.71 0.24
N ARG A 52 -4.12 9.55 1.54
CA ARG A 52 -4.89 10.23 2.60
C ARG A 52 -4.70 11.74 2.56
N PHE A 53 -3.47 12.19 2.34
CA PHE A 53 -3.16 13.60 2.17
C PHE A 53 -3.90 14.22 0.97
N LEU A 54 -3.80 13.59 -0.20
CA LEU A 54 -4.47 14.07 -1.42
C LEU A 54 -6.01 14.02 -1.29
N LYS A 55 -6.56 13.01 -0.60
CA LYS A 55 -8.00 12.97 -0.29
C LYS A 55 -8.43 14.12 0.62
N ALA A 56 -7.64 14.45 1.64
CA ALA A 56 -7.94 15.58 2.51
C ALA A 56 -7.93 16.91 1.73
N LEU A 57 -6.96 17.09 0.82
CA LEU A 57 -6.92 18.24 -0.08
C LEU A 57 -8.11 18.29 -1.04
N GLN A 58 -8.48 17.15 -1.64
CA GLN A 58 -9.64 17.04 -2.53
C GLN A 58 -10.96 17.37 -1.81
N ALA A 59 -11.08 16.98 -0.54
CA ALA A 59 -12.22 17.30 0.31
C ALA A 59 -12.24 18.76 0.79
N GLY A 60 -11.16 19.53 0.58
CA GLY A 60 -11.00 20.89 1.10
C GLY A 60 -10.61 20.94 2.58
N ASN A 61 -10.23 19.82 3.18
CA ASN A 61 -9.78 19.72 4.57
C ASN A 61 -8.29 20.10 4.69
N TYR A 62 -7.94 21.35 4.37
CA TYR A 62 -6.55 21.81 4.34
C TYR A 62 -5.83 21.68 5.68
N GLN A 63 -6.53 21.88 6.80
CA GLN A 63 -5.94 21.72 8.13
C GLN A 63 -5.58 20.26 8.44
N GLU A 64 -6.43 19.31 8.03
CA GLU A 64 -6.13 17.89 8.15
C GLU A 64 -4.94 17.50 7.26
N ALA A 65 -4.93 17.98 6.02
CA ALA A 65 -3.84 17.78 5.09
C ALA A 65 -2.50 18.32 5.63
N TYR A 66 -2.51 19.50 6.24
CA TYR A 66 -1.32 20.08 6.89
C TYR A 66 -0.82 19.25 8.08
N ASN A 67 -1.71 18.69 8.88
CA ASN A 67 -1.32 17.79 9.97
C ASN A 67 -0.68 16.49 9.44
N LEU A 68 -1.23 15.95 8.34
CA LEU A 68 -0.66 14.78 7.65
C LEU A 68 0.69 15.09 7.00
N TRP A 69 0.88 16.33 6.52
CA TRP A 69 2.11 16.80 5.92
C TRP A 69 3.31 16.67 6.88
N GLN A 70 3.09 16.87 8.19
CA GLN A 70 4.12 16.87 9.24
C GLN A 70 5.28 17.82 8.91
N PRO A 71 5.01 19.12 8.76
CA PRO A 71 6.00 20.11 8.35
C PRO A 71 7.16 20.24 9.33
N ALA A 72 8.32 20.64 8.79
CA ALA A 72 9.39 21.16 9.62
C ALA A 72 8.93 22.44 10.34
N PRO A 73 9.48 22.78 11.52
CA PRO A 73 9.10 24.00 12.26
C PRO A 73 9.23 25.30 11.45
N SER A 74 10.05 25.30 10.39
CA SER A 74 10.24 26.43 9.49
C SER A 74 9.17 26.59 8.41
N TYR A 75 8.30 25.60 8.22
CA TYR A 75 7.25 25.60 7.20
C TYR A 75 5.90 25.82 7.88
N SER A 76 5.31 26.99 7.64
CA SER A 76 4.08 27.42 8.29
C SER A 76 2.83 26.92 7.56
N TYR A 77 1.68 27.06 8.20
CA TYR A 77 0.40 26.78 7.54
C TYR A 77 0.11 27.77 6.40
N GLN A 78 0.65 28.98 6.45
CA GLN A 78 0.50 29.95 5.37
C GLN A 78 1.30 29.52 4.13
N ASP A 79 2.52 29.02 4.31
CA ASP A 79 3.32 28.44 3.22
C ASP A 79 2.60 27.22 2.63
N PHE A 80 2.02 26.38 3.50
CA PHE A 80 1.18 25.27 3.05
C PHE A 80 -0.02 25.69 2.21
N GLN A 81 -0.71 26.77 2.59
CA GLN A 81 -1.84 27.27 1.81
C GLN A 81 -1.40 27.89 0.49
N HIS A 82 -0.20 28.44 0.40
CA HIS A 82 0.37 28.92 -0.85
C HIS A 82 0.66 27.77 -1.81
N ASP A 83 1.20 26.66 -1.32
CA ASP A 83 1.53 25.52 -2.17
C ASP A 83 0.28 24.68 -2.52
N TRP A 84 -0.51 24.33 -1.51
CA TRP A 84 -1.56 23.30 -1.58
C TRP A 84 -2.99 23.83 -1.41
N GLY A 85 -3.17 25.14 -1.20
CA GLY A 85 -4.48 25.76 -1.03
C GLY A 85 -5.32 25.73 -2.31
N ALA A 86 -6.58 26.17 -2.19
CA ALA A 86 -7.51 26.21 -3.34
C ALA A 86 -7.00 27.08 -4.50
N GLU A 87 -6.25 28.14 -4.17
CA GLU A 87 -5.61 29.08 -5.10
C GLU A 87 -4.08 28.90 -5.13
N GLY A 88 -3.58 27.80 -4.56
CA GLY A 88 -2.14 27.52 -4.52
C GLY A 88 -1.60 27.05 -5.86
N ASP A 89 -0.31 26.71 -5.88
CA ASP A 89 0.42 26.30 -7.10
C ASP A 89 -0.23 25.11 -7.83
N PHE A 90 -0.84 24.18 -7.09
CA PHE A 90 -1.57 23.04 -7.66
C PHE A 90 -3.07 23.29 -7.87
N GLY A 91 -3.54 24.46 -7.43
CA GLY A 91 -4.94 24.83 -7.35
C GLY A 91 -5.78 23.81 -6.58
N LYS A 92 -7.10 23.87 -6.78
CA LYS A 92 -8.01 22.88 -6.20
C LYS A 92 -7.79 21.50 -6.80
N ILE A 93 -7.37 20.54 -5.97
CA ILE A 93 -7.30 19.12 -6.32
C ILE A 93 -8.72 18.58 -6.55
N ARG A 94 -8.99 18.14 -7.78
CA ARG A 94 -10.27 17.55 -8.21
C ARG A 94 -10.17 16.04 -8.35
N GLU A 95 -9.04 15.57 -8.84
CA GLU A 95 -8.73 14.16 -9.05
C GLU A 95 -7.24 13.92 -8.84
N PHE A 96 -6.89 12.71 -8.44
CA PHE A 96 -5.51 12.28 -8.35
C PHE A 96 -5.38 10.78 -8.60
N GLU A 97 -4.21 10.36 -9.09
CA GLU A 97 -3.86 8.97 -9.33
C GLU A 97 -2.46 8.70 -8.77
N ILE A 98 -2.29 7.59 -8.04
CA ILE A 98 -0.97 7.12 -7.61
C ILE A 98 -0.46 6.17 -8.69
N LEU A 99 0.64 6.54 -9.35
CA LEU A 99 1.22 5.79 -10.47
C LEU A 99 2.21 4.72 -9.99
N GLY A 100 2.84 4.95 -8.84
CA GLY A 100 3.76 4.01 -8.23
C GLY A 100 4.62 4.65 -7.17
N SER A 101 5.56 3.88 -6.63
CA SER A 101 6.49 4.36 -5.63
C SER A 101 7.87 3.71 -5.78
N HIS A 102 8.91 4.43 -5.38
CA HIS A 102 10.26 3.92 -5.37
C HIS A 102 11.02 4.38 -4.12
N ALA A 103 11.76 3.47 -3.50
CA ALA A 103 12.53 3.75 -2.29
C ALA A 103 13.89 4.36 -2.66
N ARG A 104 14.26 5.44 -1.99
CA ARG A 104 15.54 6.16 -2.12
C ARG A 104 16.07 6.53 -0.73
N SER A 105 17.12 5.83 -0.29
CA SER A 105 17.89 6.15 0.93
C SER A 105 17.03 6.44 2.18
N GLY A 106 16.01 5.60 2.45
CA GLY A 106 15.13 5.74 3.62
C GLY A 106 13.91 6.64 3.43
N THR A 107 13.80 7.30 2.26
CA THR A 107 12.62 8.01 1.78
C THR A 107 11.95 7.18 0.68
N VAL A 108 10.63 7.23 0.58
CA VAL A 108 9.89 6.65 -0.54
C VAL A 108 9.32 7.80 -1.35
N LEU A 109 9.66 7.86 -2.62
CA LEU A 109 9.07 8.81 -3.56
C LEU A 109 7.84 8.15 -4.16
N VAL A 110 6.67 8.77 -3.97
CA VAL A 110 5.40 8.31 -4.51
C VAL A 110 5.03 9.22 -5.67
N THR A 111 4.97 8.64 -6.86
CA THR A 111 4.63 9.35 -8.08
C THR A 111 3.12 9.48 -8.18
N VAL A 112 2.64 10.71 -8.27
CA VAL A 112 1.22 11.05 -8.35
C VAL A 112 0.93 11.93 -9.55
N ARG A 113 -0.21 11.70 -10.18
CA ARG A 113 -0.81 12.60 -11.15
C ARG A 113 -1.94 13.34 -10.46
N ILE A 114 -1.94 14.67 -10.54
CA ILE A 114 -2.97 15.53 -9.94
C ILE A 114 -3.66 16.26 -11.10
N ASN A 115 -5.00 16.28 -11.11
CA ASN A 115 -5.79 17.01 -12.11
C ASN A 115 -5.45 16.67 -13.58
N ASN A 116 -5.01 15.42 -13.85
CA ASN A 116 -4.51 15.00 -15.16
C ASN A 116 -3.34 15.83 -15.71
N GLU A 117 -2.60 16.51 -14.85
CA GLU A 117 -1.41 17.25 -15.24
C GLU A 117 -0.23 16.32 -15.54
N ASP A 118 0.48 16.63 -16.63
CA ASP A 118 1.75 16.00 -16.99
C ASP A 118 2.87 17.06 -17.00
N PRO A 119 4.09 16.72 -16.55
CA PRO A 119 4.48 15.41 -16.05
C PRO A 119 3.92 15.12 -14.64
N PRO A 120 3.79 13.84 -14.23
CA PRO A 120 3.48 13.48 -12.85
C PRO A 120 4.49 14.08 -11.87
N ARG A 121 4.09 14.21 -10.60
CA ARG A 121 4.89 14.76 -9.52
C ARG A 121 5.25 13.70 -8.50
N ASP A 122 6.43 13.79 -7.92
CA ASP A 122 6.85 12.90 -6.85
C ASP A 122 6.63 13.58 -5.49
N ILE A 123 5.96 12.87 -4.58
CA ILE A 123 5.82 13.28 -3.18
C ILE A 123 6.73 12.40 -2.33
N ALA A 124 7.62 13.04 -1.57
CA ALA A 124 8.51 12.35 -0.65
C ALA A 124 7.77 11.90 0.60
N VAL A 125 8.04 10.67 1.04
CA VAL A 125 7.46 10.10 2.26
C VAL A 125 8.57 9.49 3.09
N ASN A 126 8.65 9.86 4.37
CA ASN A 126 9.59 9.22 5.28
C ASN A 126 9.20 7.74 5.47
N GLY A 127 10.14 6.82 5.25
CA GLY A 127 9.88 5.39 5.32
C GLY A 127 9.44 4.88 6.70
N LYS A 128 9.76 5.62 7.78
CA LYS A 128 9.45 5.23 9.17
C LYS A 128 8.28 6.01 9.75
N THR A 129 8.30 7.34 9.65
CA THR A 129 7.29 8.22 10.28
C THR A 129 6.07 8.47 9.38
N LEU A 130 6.17 8.16 8.09
CA LEU A 130 5.16 8.47 7.06
C LEU A 130 4.86 9.97 6.91
N GLY A 131 5.71 10.84 7.47
CA GLY A 131 5.64 12.29 7.23
C GLY A 131 6.01 12.62 5.79
N LEU A 132 5.30 13.59 5.21
CA LEU A 132 5.37 13.94 3.78
C LEU A 132 6.33 15.11 3.52
N ALA A 133 6.53 15.99 4.49
CA ALA A 133 7.32 17.20 4.36
C ALA A 133 8.86 16.99 4.36
N PHE A 134 9.36 15.77 4.16
CA PHE A 134 10.80 15.53 4.22
C PHE A 134 11.48 15.71 2.86
N SER A 135 12.15 16.84 2.65
CA SER A 135 13.35 16.91 1.80
C SER A 135 14.22 18.11 2.16
N PRO A 136 15.36 17.93 2.86
CA PRO A 136 16.39 18.96 2.89
C PRO A 136 17.36 18.89 1.70
N PHE A 137 17.39 17.79 0.94
CA PHE A 137 18.31 17.59 -0.19
C PHE A 137 17.74 16.62 -1.25
N PHE A 138 16.81 17.13 -2.05
CA PHE A 138 16.57 16.74 -3.43
C PHE A 138 16.29 18.00 -4.23
#